data_AF-A0AAU9DFM1-F1
#
_entry.id   AF-A0AAU9DFM1-F1
#
_cell.length_a   1.000
_cell.length_b   1.000
_cell.length_c   1.000
_cell.angle_alpha   90.00
_cell.angle_beta   90.00
_cell.angle_gamma   90.00
#
_symmetry.space_group_name_H-M   'P 1'
#
loop_
_entity.id
_entity.type
_entity.pdbx_description
1 polymer ?
#
loop_
_entity_poly.entity_id
_entity_poly.type
_entity_poly.pdbx_seq_one_letter_code
_entity_poly.pdbx_strand_id
1 'polypeptide(L)'
;MKFKFTKIIGAAVVLLSPLAATGTVLADTNSATTYEGEAMTPLSGNLLVNYKKGYGIRVYSKPGIDFSTDRFLPSGSTWKVFGSQNGYYNVGKDQWVEQSYSVFPVENLDTIGYINYGPYYTVKTYNAPGIEDDHFESHGTAIHITHKAVVGGETWYKFNKVKNLDYWWNDVSSYHGNDGVWIKSEYVSFNPVYTPVGGSYLQIQYIKGYGVRVFQTPDGSKPTNQYLKDGTYWKVFGYQNGYYHVGNNQWVQTPYAALYDYNHN
;
A
#
# COMPACT_ATOMS: atom_id res chain seq x y z
N MET A 1 -5.47 58.87 30.36
CA MET A 1 -5.11 59.83 29.30
C MET A 1 -5.89 59.42 28.06
N LYS A 2 -6.95 60.17 27.69
CA LYS A 2 -7.88 59.84 26.59
C LYS A 2 -7.50 60.66 25.36
N PHE A 3 -7.18 60.01 24.25
CA PHE A 3 -7.08 60.67 22.94
C PHE A 3 -8.31 60.35 22.09
N LYS A 4 -8.99 61.41 21.67
CA LYS A 4 -10.08 61.42 20.69
C LYS A 4 -9.47 61.38 19.28
N PHE A 5 -10.11 60.65 18.35
CA PHE A 5 -10.02 60.97 16.93
C PHE A 5 -11.41 60.97 16.29
N THR A 6 -11.60 61.99 15.45
CA THR A 6 -12.84 62.52 14.89
C THR A 6 -13.12 61.93 13.50
N LYS A 7 -14.41 61.79 13.16
CA LYS A 7 -14.94 61.47 11.82
C LYS A 7 -14.47 62.42 10.72
N ILE A 8 -14.30 61.90 9.50
CA ILE A 8 -14.38 62.66 8.23
C ILE A 8 -15.49 62.03 7.38
N ILE A 9 -16.32 62.87 6.75
CA ILE A 9 -17.46 62.55 5.87
C ILE A 9 -17.14 63.07 4.45
N GLY A 10 -17.58 62.32 3.42
CA GLY A 10 -17.90 62.81 2.07
C GLY A 10 -16.78 62.67 1.04
N ALA A 11 -17.00 62.39 -0.24
CA ALA A 11 -18.20 62.09 -1.04
C ALA A 11 -17.69 61.38 -2.31
N ALA A 12 -18.41 60.41 -2.87
CA ALA A 12 -18.07 59.81 -4.16
C ALA A 12 -19.23 59.97 -5.16
N VAL A 13 -18.86 60.48 -6.33
CA VAL A 13 -19.68 60.95 -7.44
C VAL A 13 -20.41 59.79 -8.13
N VAL A 14 -21.72 59.95 -8.37
CA VAL A 14 -22.53 59.06 -9.21
C VAL A 14 -22.40 59.51 -10.66
N LEU A 15 -21.88 58.65 -11.54
CA LEU A 15 -21.99 58.82 -12.99
C LEU A 15 -23.11 57.91 -13.51
N LEU A 16 -24.23 58.52 -13.87
CA LEU A 16 -25.31 57.90 -14.65
C LEU A 16 -24.89 57.82 -16.12
N SER A 17 -24.97 56.62 -16.71
CA SER A 17 -24.91 56.42 -18.16
C SER A 17 -26.33 56.40 -18.75
N PRO A 18 -26.53 56.84 -20.01
CA PRO A 18 -27.87 56.95 -20.58
C PRO A 18 -28.42 55.62 -21.10
N LEU A 19 -29.74 55.54 -20.93
CA LEU A 19 -30.72 54.54 -21.36
C LEU A 19 -30.83 54.48 -22.89
N ALA A 20 -30.85 53.26 -23.46
CA ALA A 20 -31.38 52.99 -24.80
C ALA A 20 -32.28 51.75 -24.75
N ALA A 21 -33.40 51.82 -25.44
CA ALA A 21 -34.64 51.12 -25.14
C ALA A 21 -34.86 49.78 -25.88
N THR A 22 -35.79 49.02 -25.29
CA THR A 22 -36.73 48.05 -25.90
C THR A 22 -36.21 46.71 -26.42
N GLY A 23 -36.47 45.70 -25.58
CA GLY A 23 -36.73 44.32 -25.98
C GLY A 23 -37.43 43.62 -24.82
N THR A 24 -38.76 43.53 -24.86
CA THR A 24 -39.52 42.70 -23.93
C THR A 24 -39.21 41.23 -24.20
N VAL A 25 -38.53 40.58 -23.25
CA VAL A 25 -38.57 39.13 -23.10
C VAL A 25 -39.04 38.88 -21.67
N LEU A 26 -40.22 38.31 -21.53
CA LEU A 26 -40.72 37.79 -20.28
C LEU A 26 -39.77 36.67 -19.86
N ALA A 27 -38.90 36.94 -18.89
CA ALA A 27 -38.07 35.91 -18.29
C ALA A 27 -38.98 34.99 -17.47
N ASP A 28 -39.21 33.81 -18.02
CA ASP A 28 -39.78 32.67 -17.34
C ASP A 28 -38.99 32.42 -16.03
N THR A 29 -39.70 32.47 -14.91
CA THR A 29 -39.11 32.40 -13.57
C THR A 29 -38.82 30.95 -13.23
N ASN A 30 -37.87 30.35 -13.93
CA ASN A 30 -37.22 29.14 -13.46
C ASN A 30 -36.04 29.55 -12.58
N SER A 31 -36.32 29.69 -11.29
CA SER A 31 -35.32 29.73 -10.23
C SER A 31 -34.56 28.40 -10.24
N ALA A 32 -33.57 28.29 -11.13
CA ALA A 32 -32.49 27.34 -10.96
C ALA A 32 -31.73 27.77 -9.71
N THR A 33 -31.86 27.00 -8.63
CA THR A 33 -30.99 27.10 -7.46
C THR A 33 -29.57 26.75 -7.91
N THR A 34 -28.82 27.77 -8.30
CA THR A 34 -27.40 27.67 -8.55
C THR A 34 -26.75 27.39 -7.21
N TYR A 35 -26.41 26.12 -6.95
CA TYR A 35 -25.47 25.80 -5.89
C TYR A 35 -24.13 26.42 -6.30
N GLU A 36 -23.84 27.62 -5.78
CA GLU A 36 -22.49 28.20 -5.79
C GLU A 36 -21.62 27.35 -4.84
N GLY A 37 -21.24 26.17 -5.33
CA GLY A 37 -20.30 25.30 -4.64
C GLY A 37 -18.92 25.95 -4.61
N GLU A 38 -18.15 25.67 -3.55
CA GLU A 38 -16.74 26.09 -3.45
C GLU A 38 -16.00 25.71 -4.73
N ALA A 39 -15.09 26.57 -5.20
CA ALA A 39 -14.28 26.23 -6.35
C ALA A 39 -13.46 24.95 -6.07
N MET A 40 -13.31 24.10 -7.09
CA MET A 40 -12.48 22.90 -6.99
C MET A 40 -11.04 23.29 -6.64
N THR A 41 -10.49 22.67 -5.59
CA THR A 41 -9.08 22.79 -5.23
C THR A 41 -8.29 21.73 -6.02
N PRO A 42 -7.34 22.12 -6.89
CA PRO A 42 -6.52 21.17 -7.62
C PRO A 42 -5.65 20.34 -6.67
N LEU A 43 -5.60 19.03 -6.89
CA LEU A 43 -4.76 18.09 -6.15
C LEU A 43 -4.09 17.14 -7.15
N SER A 44 -2.97 16.56 -6.75
CA SER A 44 -2.29 15.52 -7.52
C SER A 44 -1.76 14.46 -6.56
N GLY A 45 -2.05 13.20 -6.86
CA GLY A 45 -1.61 12.06 -6.06
C GLY A 45 -2.53 10.86 -6.22
N ASN A 46 -2.29 9.83 -5.43
CA ASN A 46 -3.14 8.65 -5.38
C ASN A 46 -3.99 8.63 -4.12
N LEU A 47 -5.21 8.14 -4.26
CA LEU A 47 -6.20 7.90 -3.22
C LEU A 47 -6.42 6.41 -3.09
N LEU A 48 -6.64 5.95 -1.87
CA LEU A 48 -7.07 4.60 -1.55
C LEU A 48 -8.53 4.62 -1.10
N VAL A 49 -9.36 3.74 -1.66
CA VAL A 49 -10.70 3.47 -1.14
C VAL A 49 -10.58 2.61 0.12
N ASN A 50 -10.99 3.15 1.26
CA ASN A 50 -10.89 2.51 2.56
C ASN A 50 -12.30 2.25 3.12
N TYR A 51 -12.95 1.18 2.64
CA TYR A 51 -14.33 0.82 2.97
C TYR A 51 -14.50 -0.67 3.33
N LYS A 52 -15.72 -1.13 3.59
CA LYS A 52 -15.98 -2.52 4.00
C LYS A 52 -15.50 -3.54 2.94
N LYS A 53 -14.94 -4.67 3.40
CA LYS A 53 -14.51 -5.81 2.54
C LYS A 53 -15.68 -6.30 1.68
N GLY A 54 -15.43 -6.51 0.39
CA GLY A 54 -16.45 -6.98 -0.56
C GLY A 54 -17.43 -5.90 -1.05
N TYR A 55 -17.28 -4.65 -0.58
CA TYR A 55 -18.09 -3.51 -1.04
C TYR A 55 -17.23 -2.52 -1.82
N GLY A 56 -17.90 -1.52 -2.39
CA GLY A 56 -17.27 -0.34 -2.98
C GLY A 56 -17.94 0.95 -2.53
N ILE A 57 -17.27 2.07 -2.77
CA ILE A 57 -17.84 3.40 -2.52
C ILE A 57 -18.48 3.93 -3.79
N ARG A 58 -19.59 4.67 -3.65
CA ARG A 58 -20.33 5.18 -4.79
C ARG A 58 -19.56 6.30 -5.49
N VAL A 59 -19.65 6.33 -6.82
CA VAL A 59 -19.16 7.42 -7.65
C VAL A 59 -20.30 8.38 -7.96
N TYR A 60 -20.01 9.68 -7.90
CA TYR A 60 -20.93 10.76 -8.19
C TYR A 60 -20.47 11.53 -9.43
N SER A 61 -21.42 12.04 -10.22
CA SER A 61 -21.13 12.84 -11.42
C SER A 61 -20.65 14.24 -11.09
N LYS A 62 -21.03 14.75 -9.91
CA LYS A 62 -20.61 16.02 -9.29
C LYS A 62 -20.52 15.82 -7.77
N PRO A 63 -19.85 16.71 -7.02
CA PRO A 63 -19.88 16.65 -5.56
C PRO A 63 -21.32 16.82 -5.04
N GLY A 64 -21.79 15.86 -4.22
CA GLY A 64 -23.10 15.90 -3.58
C GLY A 64 -23.91 14.62 -3.78
N ILE A 65 -24.72 14.27 -2.77
CA ILE A 65 -25.46 13.01 -2.70
C ILE A 65 -26.49 12.83 -3.84
N ASP A 66 -27.07 13.94 -4.31
CA ASP A 66 -28.09 13.95 -5.37
C ASP A 66 -27.52 13.62 -6.76
N PHE A 67 -26.19 13.59 -6.91
CA PHE A 67 -25.51 13.35 -8.18
C PHE A 67 -24.95 11.94 -8.32
N SER A 68 -25.52 10.98 -7.58
CA SER A 68 -25.09 9.59 -7.55
C SER A 68 -25.17 8.92 -8.93
N THR A 69 -24.22 8.04 -9.21
CA THR A 69 -24.23 7.15 -10.37
C THR A 69 -24.34 5.69 -9.91
N ASP A 70 -24.58 4.76 -10.84
CA ASP A 70 -24.58 3.32 -10.57
C ASP A 70 -23.18 2.69 -10.49
N ARG A 71 -22.13 3.52 -10.59
CA ARG A 71 -20.74 3.06 -10.52
C ARG A 71 -20.22 3.08 -9.07
N PHE A 72 -19.42 2.08 -8.76
CA PHE A 72 -18.72 1.95 -7.48
C PHE A 72 -17.23 1.74 -7.71
N LEU A 73 -16.41 2.25 -6.78
CA LEU A 73 -14.98 1.93 -6.71
C LEU A 73 -14.77 0.86 -5.63
N PRO A 74 -14.13 -0.28 -5.94
CA PRO A 74 -13.93 -1.35 -4.97
C PRO A 74 -13.10 -0.91 -3.75
N SER A 75 -13.41 -1.44 -2.56
CA SER A 75 -12.53 -1.26 -1.39
C SER A 75 -11.13 -1.82 -1.67
N GLY A 76 -10.08 -1.15 -1.18
CA GLY A 76 -8.67 -1.50 -1.42
C GLY A 76 -8.09 -1.02 -2.75
N SER A 77 -8.92 -0.51 -3.66
CA SER A 77 -8.46 0.04 -4.93
C SER A 77 -7.82 1.42 -4.78
N THR A 78 -6.83 1.71 -5.61
CA THR A 78 -6.13 3.00 -5.66
C THR A 78 -6.46 3.76 -6.94
N TRP A 79 -6.64 5.08 -6.84
CA TRP A 79 -7.08 5.95 -7.93
C TRP A 79 -6.30 7.26 -7.95
N LYS A 80 -6.03 7.79 -9.15
CA LYS A 80 -5.45 9.13 -9.28
C LYS A 80 -6.49 10.19 -8.85
N VAL A 81 -6.03 11.21 -8.14
CA VAL A 81 -6.83 12.36 -7.72
C VAL A 81 -6.42 13.59 -8.53
N PHE A 82 -7.42 14.36 -8.98
CA PHE A 82 -7.24 15.59 -9.74
C PHE A 82 -7.67 16.85 -8.96
N GLY A 83 -8.40 16.68 -7.85
CA GLY A 83 -8.78 17.77 -6.96
C GLY A 83 -9.79 17.36 -5.91
N SER A 84 -10.21 18.32 -5.10
CA SER A 84 -11.24 18.17 -4.09
C SER A 84 -12.25 19.30 -4.15
N GLN A 85 -13.49 19.00 -3.75
CA GLN A 85 -14.57 19.97 -3.67
C GLN A 85 -15.66 19.44 -2.73
N ASN A 86 -16.16 20.27 -1.81
CA ASN A 86 -17.32 19.98 -0.95
C ASN A 86 -17.28 18.61 -0.22
N GLY A 87 -16.11 18.17 0.26
CA GLY A 87 -15.97 16.86 0.93
C GLY A 87 -15.88 15.66 -0.02
N TYR A 88 -15.62 15.89 -1.30
CA TYR A 88 -15.37 14.85 -2.31
C TYR A 88 -13.97 14.99 -2.91
N TYR A 89 -13.42 13.89 -3.42
CA TYR A 89 -12.26 13.85 -4.29
C TYR A 89 -12.68 13.57 -5.72
N ASN A 90 -12.10 14.31 -6.67
CA ASN A 90 -12.24 14.04 -8.10
C ASN A 90 -11.22 12.97 -8.51
N VAL A 91 -11.71 11.86 -9.07
CA VAL A 91 -10.88 10.72 -9.51
C VAL A 91 -10.92 10.49 -11.02
N GLY A 92 -11.46 11.46 -11.75
CA GLY A 92 -11.60 11.42 -13.20
C GLY A 92 -12.65 12.42 -13.69
N LYS A 93 -12.87 12.44 -15.01
CA LYS A 93 -13.90 13.30 -15.61
C LYS A 93 -15.28 12.91 -15.08
N ASP A 94 -15.96 13.89 -14.46
CA ASP A 94 -17.29 13.75 -13.85
C ASP A 94 -17.37 12.56 -12.88
N GLN A 95 -16.30 12.34 -12.11
CA GLN A 95 -16.20 11.23 -11.16
C GLN A 95 -15.70 11.74 -9.82
N TRP A 96 -16.58 11.67 -8.84
CA TRP A 96 -16.35 12.17 -7.50
C TRP A 96 -16.64 11.07 -6.47
N VAL A 97 -15.84 11.02 -5.41
CA VAL A 97 -16.03 10.07 -4.31
C VAL A 97 -15.89 10.77 -2.97
N GLU A 98 -16.61 10.30 -1.95
CA GLU A 98 -16.58 10.91 -0.63
C GLU A 98 -15.21 10.75 0.04
N GLN A 99 -14.74 11.83 0.67
CA GLN A 99 -13.47 11.85 1.41
C GLN A 99 -13.50 10.93 2.64
N SER A 100 -14.67 10.80 3.28
CA SER A 100 -14.89 10.00 4.51
C SER A 100 -14.57 8.51 4.35
N TYR A 101 -14.63 7.98 3.13
CA TYR A 101 -14.33 6.57 2.82
C TYR A 101 -13.03 6.39 2.04
N SER A 102 -12.16 7.40 2.08
CA SER A 102 -10.97 7.48 1.27
C SER A 102 -9.76 7.89 2.10
N VAL A 103 -8.57 7.48 1.67
CA VAL A 103 -7.29 7.87 2.25
C VAL A 103 -6.45 8.55 1.19
N PHE A 104 -6.02 9.78 1.46
CA PHE A 104 -5.20 10.59 0.56
C PHE A 104 -4.24 11.50 1.38
N PRO A 105 -2.99 11.69 0.96
CA PRO A 105 -2.34 11.03 -0.18
C PRO A 105 -1.88 9.61 0.17
N VAL A 106 -1.82 8.77 -0.85
CA VAL A 106 -1.08 7.51 -0.84
C VAL A 106 0.25 7.74 -1.55
N GLU A 107 1.34 7.46 -0.86
CA GLU A 107 2.70 7.56 -1.38
C GLU A 107 3.00 6.33 -2.24
N ASN A 108 3.51 6.53 -3.46
CA ASN A 108 3.98 5.42 -4.30
C ASN A 108 5.40 5.06 -3.89
N LEU A 109 5.65 3.78 -3.76
CA LEU A 109 6.96 3.23 -3.44
C LEU A 109 7.33 2.18 -4.50
N ASP A 110 8.62 1.93 -4.63
CA ASP A 110 9.16 0.84 -5.42
C ASP A 110 10.40 0.31 -4.70
N THR A 111 10.16 -0.53 -3.71
CA THR A 111 11.23 -1.02 -2.83
C THR A 111 10.92 -2.41 -2.30
N ILE A 112 11.95 -3.09 -1.81
CA ILE A 112 11.82 -4.38 -1.15
C ILE A 112 11.81 -4.17 0.36
N GLY A 113 10.81 -4.74 1.01
CA GLY A 113 10.78 -4.93 2.46
C GLY A 113 10.82 -6.41 2.82
N TYR A 114 11.02 -6.67 4.10
CA TYR A 114 11.05 -8.00 4.69
C TYR A 114 10.10 -8.03 5.86
N ILE A 115 9.26 -9.05 5.93
CA ILE A 115 8.35 -9.21 7.06
C ILE A 115 9.18 -9.54 8.31
N ASN A 116 9.14 -8.65 9.30
CA ASN A 116 9.91 -8.74 10.53
C ASN A 116 8.98 -8.75 11.74
N TYR A 117 8.63 -9.95 12.18
CA TYR A 117 7.93 -10.17 13.44
C TYR A 117 8.71 -11.16 14.32
N GLY A 118 8.11 -12.27 14.76
CA GLY A 118 8.84 -13.36 15.43
C GLY A 118 9.05 -14.56 14.51
N PRO A 119 10.11 -15.38 14.72
CA PRO A 119 10.20 -16.70 14.11
C PRO A 119 8.89 -17.47 14.38
N TYR A 120 8.34 -18.17 13.37
CA TYR A 120 7.08 -18.95 13.40
C TYR A 120 5.77 -18.20 13.39
N TYR A 121 5.81 -16.91 13.62
CA TYR A 121 4.60 -16.15 13.56
C TYR A 121 4.36 -15.72 12.13
N THR A 122 3.10 -15.77 11.76
CA THR A 122 2.61 -15.09 10.58
C THR A 122 2.04 -13.74 10.98
N VAL A 123 2.13 -12.80 10.08
CA VAL A 123 1.53 -11.48 10.23
C VAL A 123 0.26 -11.45 9.42
N LYS A 124 -0.82 -10.98 10.04
CA LYS A 124 -2.10 -10.77 9.35
C LYS A 124 -1.93 -9.68 8.30
N THR A 125 -2.51 -9.91 7.14
CA THR A 125 -2.57 -8.94 6.04
C THR A 125 -4.02 -8.53 5.80
N TYR A 126 -4.19 -7.45 5.05
CA TYR A 126 -5.46 -6.73 4.98
C TYR A 126 -5.77 -6.32 3.54
N ASN A 127 -7.05 -6.28 3.17
CA ASN A 127 -7.47 -5.82 1.83
C ASN A 127 -7.27 -4.30 1.65
N ALA A 128 -7.38 -3.58 2.77
CA ALA A 128 -7.11 -2.17 2.92
C ALA A 128 -6.71 -1.92 4.39
N PRO A 129 -6.06 -0.80 4.73
CA PRO A 129 -5.66 -0.47 6.09
C PRO A 129 -6.79 -0.67 7.11
N GLY A 130 -6.59 -1.60 8.04
CA GLY A 130 -7.56 -1.93 9.09
C GLY A 130 -8.79 -2.73 8.65
N ILE A 131 -8.92 -3.07 7.36
CA ILE A 131 -10.01 -3.92 6.84
C ILE A 131 -9.50 -5.34 6.70
N GLU A 132 -9.87 -6.14 7.70
CA GLU A 132 -9.34 -7.48 7.89
C GLU A 132 -9.49 -8.37 6.65
N ASP A 133 -8.47 -9.21 6.46
CA ASP A 133 -8.49 -10.32 5.54
C ASP A 133 -7.98 -11.60 6.22
N ASP A 134 -8.29 -12.75 5.64
CA ASP A 134 -7.88 -14.06 6.19
C ASP A 134 -6.52 -14.51 5.64
N HIS A 135 -5.71 -13.55 5.19
CA HIS A 135 -4.38 -13.79 4.62
C HIS A 135 -3.29 -13.51 5.64
N PHE A 136 -2.31 -14.40 5.67
CA PHE A 136 -1.21 -14.40 6.62
C PHE A 136 0.11 -14.58 5.89
N GLU A 137 1.13 -13.84 6.32
CA GLU A 137 2.46 -13.90 5.72
C GLU A 137 3.54 -14.22 6.74
N SER A 138 4.49 -15.07 6.35
CA SER A 138 5.52 -15.56 7.26
C SER A 138 6.64 -14.52 7.49
N HIS A 139 7.20 -14.54 8.69
CA HIS A 139 8.47 -13.86 8.99
C HIS A 139 9.56 -14.20 7.96
N GLY A 140 10.39 -13.21 7.61
CA GLY A 140 11.48 -13.33 6.63
C GLY A 140 11.02 -13.23 5.17
N THR A 141 9.72 -13.25 4.88
CA THR A 141 9.21 -13.12 3.52
C THR A 141 9.62 -11.77 2.93
N ALA A 142 10.29 -11.81 1.78
CA ALA A 142 10.57 -10.61 0.99
C ALA A 142 9.30 -10.18 0.25
N ILE A 143 9.00 -8.90 0.34
CA ILE A 143 7.79 -8.29 -0.20
C ILE A 143 8.17 -7.05 -1.02
N HIS A 144 7.51 -6.88 -2.16
CA HIS A 144 7.66 -5.69 -2.97
C HIS A 144 6.61 -4.67 -2.53
N ILE A 145 7.07 -3.58 -1.94
CA ILE A 145 6.22 -2.52 -1.39
C ILE A 145 5.97 -1.50 -2.49
N THR A 146 4.68 -1.31 -2.79
CA THR A 146 4.22 -0.45 -3.89
C THR A 146 3.60 0.85 -3.40
N HIS A 147 3.06 0.86 -2.18
CA HIS A 147 2.40 2.05 -1.63
C HIS A 147 2.57 2.17 -0.13
N LYS A 148 2.46 3.40 0.38
CA LYS A 148 2.36 3.72 1.80
C LYS A 148 1.16 4.64 2.06
N ALA A 149 0.43 4.35 3.13
CA ALA A 149 -0.71 5.14 3.58
C ALA A 149 -0.69 5.29 5.10
N VAL A 150 -1.29 6.37 5.62
CA VAL A 150 -1.49 6.59 7.06
C VAL A 150 -2.98 6.59 7.36
N VAL A 151 -3.43 5.70 8.23
CA VAL A 151 -4.84 5.52 8.60
C VAL A 151 -4.95 5.39 10.10
N GLY A 152 -5.74 6.27 10.74
CA GLY A 152 -5.90 6.26 12.20
C GLY A 152 -4.60 6.51 12.98
N GLY A 153 -3.60 7.18 12.36
CA GLY A 153 -2.27 7.38 12.94
C GLY A 153 -1.30 6.21 12.74
N GLU A 154 -1.75 5.08 12.19
CA GLU A 154 -0.90 3.95 11.85
C GLU A 154 -0.39 4.05 10.41
N THR A 155 0.85 3.63 10.17
CA THR A 155 1.42 3.54 8.81
C THR A 155 1.23 2.13 8.25
N TRP A 156 0.81 2.06 7.00
CA TRP A 156 0.51 0.83 6.28
C TRP A 156 1.26 0.77 4.96
N TYR A 157 1.73 -0.42 4.60
CA TYR A 157 2.37 -0.68 3.31
C TYR A 157 1.52 -1.63 2.48
N LYS A 158 1.24 -1.24 1.23
CA LYS A 158 0.69 -2.14 0.22
C LYS A 158 1.83 -2.90 -0.42
N PHE A 159 1.71 -4.21 -0.54
CA PHE A 159 2.75 -5.03 -1.11
C PHE A 159 2.22 -6.15 -1.98
N ASN A 160 3.11 -6.66 -2.82
CA ASN A 160 2.96 -7.90 -3.54
C ASN A 160 4.03 -8.88 -3.07
N LYS A 161 3.73 -10.19 -3.05
CA LYS A 161 4.77 -11.18 -2.81
C LYS A 161 5.78 -11.17 -3.95
N VAL A 162 7.07 -11.17 -3.61
CA VAL A 162 8.11 -11.45 -4.58
C VAL A 162 8.11 -12.96 -4.82
N LYS A 163 7.54 -13.41 -5.95
CA LYS A 163 7.76 -14.80 -6.40
C LYS A 163 9.18 -14.88 -6.95
N ASN A 164 9.94 -15.84 -6.45
CA ASN A 164 11.32 -16.12 -6.86
C ASN A 164 12.29 -14.97 -6.57
N LEU A 165 12.91 -15.01 -5.40
CA LEU A 165 14.25 -14.42 -5.20
C LEU A 165 15.35 -15.21 -5.96
N ASP A 166 14.98 -15.94 -7.03
CA ASP A 166 15.92 -16.46 -8.01
C ASP A 166 16.35 -15.29 -8.88
N TYR A 167 17.34 -14.56 -8.38
CA TYR A 167 18.06 -13.57 -9.16
C TYR A 167 18.55 -14.22 -10.44
N TRP A 168 17.99 -13.84 -11.60
CA TRP A 168 18.64 -13.70 -12.92
C TRP A 168 17.62 -13.26 -14.00
N TRP A 169 16.65 -12.39 -13.70
CA TRP A 169 16.05 -11.51 -14.70
C TRP A 169 15.20 -10.42 -14.05
N ASN A 170 15.18 -9.24 -14.67
CA ASN A 170 14.36 -8.07 -14.30
C ASN A 170 12.85 -8.29 -14.55
N ASP A 171 12.33 -9.51 -14.40
CA ASP A 171 10.91 -9.77 -14.62
C ASP A 171 10.17 -9.81 -13.29
N VAL A 172 9.88 -8.60 -12.84
CA VAL A 172 8.98 -8.33 -11.72
C VAL A 172 7.53 -8.69 -12.10
N SER A 173 7.24 -9.17 -13.33
CA SER A 173 5.87 -9.18 -13.88
C SER A 173 4.95 -10.35 -13.49
N SER A 174 5.45 -11.47 -12.96
CA SER A 174 4.57 -12.63 -12.67
C SER A 174 4.05 -12.63 -11.22
N TYR A 175 3.30 -11.60 -10.85
CA TYR A 175 2.50 -11.55 -9.63
C TYR A 175 1.19 -12.30 -9.83
N HIS A 176 0.97 -13.39 -9.10
CA HIS A 176 -0.36 -14.01 -9.04
C HIS A 176 -0.55 -14.65 -7.66
N GLY A 177 -1.48 -14.11 -6.88
CA GLY A 177 -2.04 -14.75 -5.69
C GLY A 177 -2.75 -13.78 -4.76
N ASN A 178 -2.08 -12.69 -4.38
CA ASN A 178 -2.55 -11.69 -3.42
C ASN A 178 -2.20 -10.28 -3.94
N ASP A 179 -2.80 -9.85 -5.05
CA ASP A 179 -2.45 -8.57 -5.67
C ASP A 179 -2.85 -7.42 -4.72
N GLY A 180 -1.84 -6.82 -4.09
CA GLY A 180 -1.99 -5.58 -3.34
C GLY A 180 -2.67 -5.68 -1.98
N VAL A 181 -2.22 -6.61 -1.11
CA VAL A 181 -2.61 -6.60 0.30
C VAL A 181 -1.78 -5.58 1.11
N TRP A 182 -2.30 -5.20 2.27
CA TRP A 182 -1.72 -4.22 3.18
C TRP A 182 -1.20 -4.88 4.45
N ILE A 183 -0.10 -4.34 4.99
CA ILE A 183 0.53 -4.75 6.24
C ILE A 183 0.89 -3.51 7.07
N LYS A 184 0.83 -3.60 8.40
CA LYS A 184 1.29 -2.52 9.27
C LYS A 184 2.80 -2.35 9.16
N SER A 185 3.27 -1.10 9.23
CA SER A 185 4.70 -0.77 9.08
C SER A 185 5.59 -1.40 10.15
N GLU A 186 5.05 -1.64 11.35
CA GLU A 186 5.79 -2.28 12.45
C GLU A 186 6.27 -3.70 12.13
N TYR A 187 5.65 -4.36 11.15
CA TYR A 187 6.01 -5.70 10.70
C TYR A 187 6.93 -5.70 9.49
N VAL A 188 7.43 -4.54 9.06
CA VAL A 188 8.24 -4.40 7.85
C VAL A 188 9.62 -3.85 8.21
N SER A 189 10.66 -4.56 7.79
CA SER A 189 12.04 -4.10 7.79
C SER A 189 12.51 -3.84 6.36
N PHE A 190 13.21 -2.74 6.11
CA PHE A 190 13.87 -2.49 4.82
C PHE A 190 15.28 -3.09 4.75
N ASN A 191 15.80 -3.57 5.87
CA ASN A 191 17.00 -4.39 5.91
C ASN A 191 16.60 -5.87 5.89
N PRO A 192 17.32 -6.72 5.14
CA PRO A 192 17.12 -8.16 5.21
C PRO A 192 17.24 -8.65 6.66
N VAL A 193 16.35 -9.54 7.08
CA VAL A 193 16.44 -10.16 8.41
C VAL A 193 17.62 -11.15 8.49
N TYR A 194 18.09 -11.62 7.32
CA TYR A 194 19.25 -12.48 7.13
C TYR A 194 20.01 -12.08 5.86
N THR A 195 21.30 -12.40 5.78
CA THR A 195 22.09 -12.11 4.58
C THR A 195 21.60 -12.98 3.43
N PRO A 196 21.09 -12.42 2.31
CA PRO A 196 20.65 -13.22 1.18
C PRO A 196 21.83 -14.01 0.60
N VAL A 197 21.63 -15.29 0.34
CA VAL A 197 22.59 -16.14 -0.38
C VAL A 197 21.90 -16.44 -1.71
N GLY A 198 22.05 -15.54 -2.68
CA GLY A 198 21.21 -15.49 -3.88
C GLY A 198 21.25 -16.78 -4.69
N GLY A 199 20.07 -17.34 -5.02
CA GLY A 199 19.88 -18.39 -6.04
C GLY A 199 20.58 -19.74 -5.82
N SER A 200 21.41 -19.88 -4.79
CA SER A 200 22.20 -21.09 -4.57
C SER A 200 21.36 -22.20 -3.93
N TYR A 201 21.65 -23.42 -4.35
CA TYR A 201 21.22 -24.61 -3.63
C TYR A 201 22.27 -24.94 -2.57
N LEU A 202 21.83 -25.66 -1.56
CA LEU A 202 22.62 -26.22 -0.48
C LEU A 202 22.63 -27.72 -0.69
N GLN A 203 23.78 -28.36 -0.72
CA GLN A 203 23.90 -29.81 -0.57
C GLN A 203 24.17 -30.14 0.89
N ILE A 204 23.37 -31.03 1.48
CA ILE A 204 23.65 -31.57 2.81
C ILE A 204 24.81 -32.55 2.70
N GLN A 205 25.87 -32.28 3.46
CA GLN A 205 27.09 -33.09 3.51
C GLN A 205 27.26 -33.62 4.93
N TYR A 206 26.90 -34.88 5.13
CA TYR A 206 26.96 -35.53 6.44
C TYR A 206 27.35 -37.01 6.31
N ILE A 207 27.14 -37.79 7.38
CA ILE A 207 27.38 -39.23 7.36
C ILE A 207 26.29 -39.88 6.50
N LYS A 208 26.69 -40.67 5.49
CA LYS A 208 25.78 -41.40 4.61
C LYS A 208 24.76 -42.21 5.40
N GLY A 209 23.48 -42.04 5.08
CA GLY A 209 22.36 -42.70 5.76
C GLY A 209 21.82 -41.96 6.99
N TYR A 210 22.48 -40.89 7.42
CA TYR A 210 22.01 -39.99 8.47
C TYR A 210 21.44 -38.69 7.89
N GLY A 211 20.87 -37.86 8.76
CA GLY A 211 20.41 -36.53 8.41
C GLY A 211 20.89 -35.48 9.40
N VAL A 212 20.96 -34.25 8.93
CA VAL A 212 21.32 -33.08 9.73
C VAL A 212 20.06 -32.51 10.35
N ARG A 213 20.12 -32.24 11.65
CA ARG A 213 19.01 -31.65 12.39
C ARG A 213 18.67 -30.26 11.84
N VAL A 214 17.38 -30.02 11.65
CA VAL A 214 16.85 -28.70 11.30
C VAL A 214 16.53 -27.92 12.57
N PHE A 215 16.89 -26.65 12.56
CA PHE A 215 16.62 -25.69 13.61
C PHE A 215 15.58 -24.68 13.18
N GLN A 216 14.99 -24.08 14.18
CA GLN A 216 13.89 -23.14 14.13
C GLN A 216 14.37 -21.69 14.12
N THR A 217 15.58 -21.49 14.62
CA THR A 217 16.23 -20.20 14.79
C THR A 217 17.66 -20.28 14.28
N PRO A 218 18.21 -19.16 13.77
CA PRO A 218 19.56 -19.10 13.22
C PRO A 218 20.67 -19.20 14.26
N ASP A 219 20.37 -19.43 15.54
CA ASP A 219 21.36 -19.61 16.62
C ASP A 219 21.43 -21.07 17.12
N GLY A 220 20.58 -21.95 16.58
CA GLY A 220 20.46 -23.35 17.02
C GLY A 220 19.78 -23.56 18.37
N SER A 221 19.23 -22.52 19.00
CA SER A 221 18.61 -22.62 20.33
C SER A 221 17.32 -23.43 20.33
N LYS A 222 16.66 -23.56 19.17
CA LYS A 222 15.39 -24.27 19.02
C LYS A 222 15.52 -25.39 17.97
N PRO A 223 15.77 -26.64 18.37
CA PRO A 223 15.78 -27.77 17.44
C PRO A 223 14.36 -28.18 17.02
N THR A 224 14.19 -28.64 15.77
CA THR A 224 12.97 -29.36 15.32
C THR A 224 13.15 -30.88 15.44
N ASN A 225 12.08 -31.63 15.15
CA ASN A 225 12.12 -33.08 14.91
C ASN A 225 12.39 -33.46 13.44
N GLN A 226 12.76 -32.48 12.60
CA GLN A 226 13.04 -32.69 11.18
C GLN A 226 14.53 -32.83 10.93
N TYR A 227 14.86 -33.62 9.91
CA TYR A 227 16.22 -33.90 9.49
C TYR A 227 16.31 -33.81 7.97
N LEU A 228 17.35 -33.15 7.48
CA LEU A 228 17.67 -33.13 6.05
C LEU A 228 18.67 -34.25 5.79
N LYS A 229 18.33 -35.19 4.91
CA LYS A 229 19.19 -36.36 4.64
C LYS A 229 20.47 -35.95 3.92
N ASP A 230 21.56 -36.65 4.20
CA ASP A 230 22.80 -36.54 3.44
C ASP A 230 22.57 -36.65 1.92
N GLY A 231 23.29 -35.83 1.15
CA GLY A 231 23.21 -35.76 -0.31
C GLY A 231 21.99 -35.05 -0.88
N THR A 232 21.05 -34.57 -0.05
CA THR A 232 19.88 -33.82 -0.53
C THR A 232 20.22 -32.36 -0.83
N TYR A 233 19.46 -31.78 -1.78
CA TYR A 233 19.62 -30.40 -2.22
C TYR A 233 18.44 -29.54 -1.77
N TRP A 234 18.73 -28.36 -1.25
CA TRP A 234 17.72 -27.45 -0.68
C TRP A 234 17.97 -26.03 -1.17
N LYS A 235 16.91 -25.29 -1.46
CA LYS A 235 17.03 -23.88 -1.81
C LYS A 235 17.47 -23.09 -0.57
N VAL A 236 18.49 -22.24 -0.72
CA VAL A 236 18.94 -21.34 0.36
C VAL A 236 18.31 -19.97 0.16
N PHE A 237 17.73 -19.44 1.22
CA PHE A 237 17.11 -18.12 1.24
C PHE A 237 17.97 -17.10 1.96
N GLY A 238 18.87 -17.55 2.84
CA GLY A 238 19.75 -16.65 3.58
C GLY A 238 20.74 -17.36 4.48
N TYR A 239 21.60 -16.56 5.10
CA TYR A 239 22.60 -16.98 6.06
C TYR A 239 22.57 -16.06 7.28
N GLN A 240 22.65 -16.66 8.46
CA GLN A 240 22.74 -15.92 9.72
C GLN A 240 23.40 -16.80 10.79
N ASN A 241 24.33 -16.23 11.55
CA ASN A 241 24.92 -16.84 12.76
C ASN A 241 25.47 -18.28 12.59
N GLY A 242 26.00 -18.61 11.40
CA GLY A 242 26.51 -19.97 11.13
C GLY A 242 25.45 -20.98 10.67
N TYR A 243 24.29 -20.49 10.22
CA TYR A 243 23.20 -21.32 9.71
C TYR A 243 22.70 -20.81 8.36
N TYR A 244 22.34 -21.74 7.48
CA TYR A 244 21.62 -21.47 6.24
C TYR A 244 20.10 -21.59 6.46
N HIS A 245 19.34 -20.59 6.00
CA HIS A 245 17.88 -20.62 5.96
C HIS A 245 17.42 -21.38 4.72
N VAL A 246 16.65 -22.44 4.92
CA VAL A 246 16.21 -23.35 3.86
C VAL A 246 14.68 -23.33 3.61
N GLY A 247 14.02 -22.30 4.15
CA GLY A 247 12.58 -22.03 4.00
C GLY A 247 11.77 -22.35 5.26
N ASN A 248 10.54 -21.84 5.39
CA ASN A 248 9.62 -22.14 6.50
C ASN A 248 10.23 -22.06 7.92
N ASN A 249 11.12 -21.08 8.18
CA ASN A 249 11.88 -20.95 9.44
C ASN A 249 12.76 -22.17 9.76
N GLN A 250 13.26 -22.85 8.74
CA GLN A 250 14.17 -23.98 8.86
C GLN A 250 15.60 -23.50 8.64
N TRP A 251 16.46 -23.84 9.57
CA TRP A 251 17.86 -23.45 9.62
C TRP A 251 18.74 -24.68 9.74
N VAL A 252 19.80 -24.76 8.96
CA VAL A 252 20.77 -25.85 9.03
C VAL A 252 22.17 -25.31 9.27
N GLN A 253 22.95 -25.95 10.14
CA GLN A 253 24.31 -25.51 10.47
C GLN A 253 25.23 -25.64 9.26
N THR A 254 26.08 -24.63 9.04
CA THR A 254 27.01 -24.60 7.90
C THR A 254 28.03 -25.74 7.84
N PRO A 255 28.53 -26.34 8.94
CA PRO A 255 29.51 -27.42 8.83
C PRO A 255 28.97 -28.70 8.17
N TYR A 256 27.65 -28.82 8.00
CA TYR A 256 27.00 -30.00 7.41
C TYR A 256 26.36 -29.70 6.05
N ALA A 257 26.78 -28.60 5.43
CA ALA A 257 26.03 -27.93 4.39
C ALA A 257 27.00 -27.15 3.49
N ALA A 258 27.07 -27.51 2.21
CA ALA A 258 27.87 -26.76 1.23
C ALA A 258 26.95 -26.07 0.23
N LEU A 259 27.28 -24.83 -0.15
CA LEU A 259 26.63 -24.19 -1.27
C LEU A 259 27.00 -24.94 -2.55
N TYR A 260 25.98 -25.23 -3.34
CA TYR A 260 26.05 -25.87 -4.63
C TYR A 260 25.54 -24.88 -5.67
N ASP A 261 26.48 -24.27 -6.39
CA ASP A 261 26.16 -23.44 -7.53
C ASP A 261 25.92 -24.34 -8.75
N TYR A 262 24.70 -24.33 -9.27
CA TYR A 262 24.26 -25.14 -10.41
C TYR A 262 25.00 -24.79 -11.72
N ASN A 263 25.87 -23.77 -11.73
CA ASN A 263 26.55 -23.25 -12.92
C ASN A 263 27.88 -23.98 -13.28
N HIS A 264 28.04 -25.25 -12.91
CA HIS A 264 29.17 -26.06 -13.39
C HIS A 264 28.68 -27.14 -14.37
N ASN A 265 28.38 -26.68 -15.59
CA ASN A 265 28.55 -27.43 -16.85
C ASN A 265 28.67 -26.42 -18.01
#